data_AF-A0A932HLL2-F1
#
_entry.id   AF-A0A932HLL2-F1
#
_cell.length_a   1.000
_cell.length_b   1.000
_cell.length_c   1.000
_cell.angle_alpha   90.00
_cell.angle_beta   90.00
_cell.angle_gamma   90.00
#
_symmetry.space_group_name_H-M   'P 1'
#
loop_
_entity.id
_entity.type
_entity.pdbx_description
1 polymer ?
#
loop_
_entity_poly.entity_id
_entity_poly.type
_entity_poly.pdbx_seq_one_letter_code
_entity_poly.pdbx_strand_id
1 'polypeptide(L)'
;MLKAYPGAKVIWCHAGQVRYPAKQAAYGPDYLNRTLSQHPNLFCDLALSAPGAPYPGSGFIHNTAQLSDGRLRPEWQKLLGTHPNRFTVGSDIAPDRYDDFPRKIAQSRKLLDSLSAETAARIAFQNAWRLLTGQGWTA
;
A
#
# COMPACT_ATOMS: atom_id res chain seq x y z
N MET A 1 -20.42 -3.89 0.33
CA MET A 1 -19.88 -2.61 0.83
C MET A 1 -19.50 -1.66 -0.31
N LEU A 2 -18.47 -1.93 -1.13
CA LEU A 2 -18.06 -1.02 -2.22
C LEU A 2 -19.19 -0.59 -3.18
N LYS A 3 -20.03 -1.54 -3.61
CA LYS A 3 -21.20 -1.26 -4.46
C LYS A 3 -22.42 -0.71 -3.71
N ALA A 4 -22.59 -1.15 -2.46
CA ALA A 4 -23.75 -0.78 -1.64
C ALA A 4 -23.65 0.66 -1.11
N TYR A 5 -22.43 1.16 -0.93
CA TYR A 5 -22.15 2.50 -0.41
C TYR A 5 -21.13 3.22 -1.31
N PRO A 6 -21.52 3.60 -2.54
CA PRO A 6 -20.60 4.20 -3.51
C PRO A 6 -20.04 5.56 -3.05
N GLY A 7 -20.73 6.26 -2.13
CA GLY A 7 -20.23 7.51 -1.54
C GLY A 7 -19.24 7.33 -0.38
N ALA A 8 -19.12 6.12 0.18
CA ALA A 8 -18.19 5.86 1.27
C ALA A 8 -16.77 5.63 0.72
N LYS A 9 -15.78 6.37 1.24
CA LYS A 9 -14.36 6.14 0.94
C LYS A 9 -13.88 4.94 1.77
N VAL A 10 -13.25 3.97 1.12
CA VAL A 10 -12.82 2.72 1.76
C VAL A 10 -11.32 2.55 1.59
N ILE A 11 -10.60 2.24 2.67
CA ILE A 11 -9.18 1.91 2.60
C ILE A 11 -9.00 0.43 2.88
N TRP A 12 -8.44 -0.31 1.91
CA TRP A 12 -7.97 -1.68 2.11
C TRP A 12 -6.59 -1.63 2.77
N CYS A 13 -6.50 -2.15 3.99
CA CYS A 13 -5.26 -2.13 4.75
C CYS A 13 -4.21 -3.14 4.30
N HIS A 14 -2.94 -2.72 4.30
CA HIS A 14 -1.78 -3.57 4.02
C HIS A 14 -1.82 -4.22 2.62
N ALA A 15 -2.13 -3.43 1.59
CA ALA A 15 -2.14 -3.93 0.22
C ALA A 15 -0.75 -4.44 -0.17
N GLY A 16 -0.65 -5.73 -0.52
CA GLY A 16 0.62 -6.42 -0.76
C GLY A 16 1.11 -7.25 0.42
N GLN A 17 0.31 -7.42 1.48
CA GLN A 17 0.54 -8.42 2.51
C GLN A 17 -0.35 -9.67 2.34
N VAL A 18 0.27 -10.78 1.91
CA VAL A 18 -0.40 -12.08 1.72
C VAL A 18 0.09 -13.07 2.77
N ARG A 19 -0.73 -13.30 3.79
CA ARG A 19 -0.36 -14.13 4.94
C ARG A 19 -0.53 -15.62 4.67
N TYR A 20 -1.51 -16.00 3.86
CA TYR A 20 -1.82 -17.40 3.52
C TYR A 20 -2.06 -17.53 2.01
N PRO A 21 -0.99 -17.66 1.20
CA PRO A 21 -1.10 -17.60 -0.26
C PRO A 21 -2.05 -18.65 -0.84
N ALA A 22 -2.08 -19.86 -0.30
CA ALA A 22 -3.00 -20.91 -0.73
C ALA A 22 -4.49 -20.53 -0.56
N LYS A 23 -4.83 -19.68 0.41
CA LYS A 23 -6.20 -19.17 0.63
C LYS A 23 -6.51 -17.89 -0.16
N GLN A 24 -5.48 -17.31 -0.78
CA GLN A 24 -5.53 -15.99 -1.42
C GLN A 24 -4.92 -16.05 -2.83
N ALA A 25 -5.03 -17.19 -3.51
CA ALA A 25 -4.35 -17.47 -4.78
C ALA A 25 -4.72 -16.49 -5.91
N ALA A 26 -5.90 -15.88 -5.85
CA ALA A 26 -6.33 -14.88 -6.82
C ALA A 26 -5.80 -13.46 -6.53
N TYR A 27 -5.29 -13.19 -5.33
CA TYR A 27 -4.85 -11.86 -4.93
C TYR A 27 -3.47 -11.54 -5.48
N GLY A 28 -3.34 -10.35 -6.06
CA GLY A 28 -2.09 -9.81 -6.58
C GLY A 28 -2.34 -8.50 -7.34
N PRO A 29 -1.31 -7.92 -7.97
CA PRO A 29 -1.42 -6.64 -8.67
C PRO A 29 -2.51 -6.59 -9.73
N ASP A 30 -2.67 -7.65 -10.52
CA ASP A 30 -3.71 -7.70 -11.57
C ASP A 30 -5.13 -7.73 -10.99
N TYR A 31 -5.33 -8.47 -9.90
CA TYR A 31 -6.61 -8.48 -9.18
C TYR A 31 -6.91 -7.09 -8.62
N LEU A 32 -5.93 -6.46 -7.98
CA LEU A 32 -6.10 -5.15 -7.37
C LEU A 32 -6.32 -4.07 -8.43
N ASN A 33 -5.63 -4.14 -9.57
CA ASN A 33 -5.84 -3.26 -10.73
C ASN A 33 -7.29 -3.32 -11.22
N ARG A 34 -7.83 -4.52 -11.48
CA ARG A 34 -9.23 -4.68 -11.91
C ARG A 34 -10.21 -4.15 -10.87
N THR A 35 -9.95 -4.44 -9.59
CA THR A 35 -10.81 -4.02 -8.48
C THR A 35 -10.83 -2.49 -8.32
N LEU A 36 -9.67 -1.85 -8.36
CA LEU A 36 -9.55 -0.39 -8.26
C LEU A 36 -10.20 0.34 -9.44
N SER A 37 -10.12 -0.22 -10.64
CA SER A 37 -10.77 0.32 -11.84
C SER A 37 -12.30 0.23 -11.77
N GLN A 38 -12.84 -0.83 -11.16
CA GLN A 38 -14.29 -1.03 -11.04
C GLN A 38 -14.93 -0.26 -9.88
N HIS A 39 -14.14 0.13 -8.87
CA HIS A 39 -14.64 0.70 -7.63
C HIS A 39 -13.94 2.01 -7.32
N PRO A 40 -14.41 3.18 -7.81
CA PRO A 40 -13.73 4.46 -7.62
C PRO A 40 -13.59 4.89 -6.15
N ASN A 41 -14.41 4.31 -5.27
CA ASN A 41 -14.42 4.58 -3.83
C ASN A 41 -13.46 3.70 -3.00
N LEU A 42 -12.72 2.80 -3.64
CA LEU A 42 -11.70 1.97 -3.00
C LEU A 42 -10.33 2.68 -2.97
N PHE A 43 -9.60 2.58 -1.88
CA PHE A 43 -8.24 3.05 -1.72
C PHE A 43 -7.45 1.96 -1.01
N CYS A 44 -6.14 2.09 -0.94
CA CYS A 44 -5.26 1.14 -0.28
C CYS A 44 -4.21 1.88 0.54
N ASP A 45 -3.78 1.30 1.65
CA ASP A 45 -2.52 1.70 2.28
C ASP A 45 -1.44 0.65 2.03
N LEU A 46 -0.19 1.13 2.08
CA LEU A 46 1.03 0.35 1.92
C LEU A 46 1.77 0.23 3.26
N ALA A 47 1.05 -0.05 4.35
CA ALA A 47 1.68 -0.35 5.62
C ALA A 47 2.23 -1.79 5.64
N LEU A 48 3.34 -1.98 4.93
CA LEU A 48 3.98 -3.28 4.73
C LEU A 48 4.89 -3.69 5.90
N SER A 49 5.16 -4.99 5.98
CA SER A 49 6.29 -5.52 6.74
C SER A 49 7.61 -5.35 5.99
N ALA A 50 8.72 -5.61 6.68
CA ALA A 50 10.01 -5.64 6.02
C ALA A 50 10.04 -6.69 4.89
N PRO A 51 10.72 -6.42 3.76
CA PRO A 51 10.95 -7.43 2.73
C PRO A 51 11.61 -8.67 3.33
N GLY A 52 11.16 -9.87 2.93
CA GLY A 52 11.69 -11.13 3.44
C GLY A 52 11.24 -11.49 4.86
N ALA A 53 10.37 -10.71 5.50
CA ALA A 53 9.81 -11.08 6.81
C ALA A 53 8.78 -12.22 6.67
N PRO A 54 8.96 -13.35 7.38
CA PRO A 54 7.95 -14.39 7.46
C PRO A 54 6.79 -13.94 8.36
N TYR A 55 5.56 -14.30 8.00
CA TYR A 55 4.40 -14.02 8.85
C TYR A 55 4.33 -15.02 10.02
N PRO A 56 4.20 -14.56 11.28
CA PRO A 56 3.96 -15.43 12.42
C PRO A 56 2.70 -16.27 12.21
N GLY A 57 2.85 -17.59 12.23
CA GLY A 57 1.76 -18.56 12.08
C GLY A 57 1.73 -19.28 10.73
N SER A 58 2.11 -18.64 9.62
CA SER A 58 2.15 -19.30 8.31
C SER A 58 3.56 -19.56 7.79
N GLY A 59 4.56 -18.80 8.24
CA GLY A 59 5.94 -18.89 7.79
C GLY A 59 6.19 -18.32 6.39
N PHE A 60 5.15 -17.94 5.64
CA PHE A 60 5.31 -17.36 4.31
C PHE A 60 5.81 -15.92 4.37
N ILE A 61 6.63 -15.55 3.38
CA ILE A 61 7.01 -14.16 3.17
C ILE A 61 5.79 -13.39 2.70
N HIS A 62 5.19 -12.64 3.62
CA HIS A 62 3.92 -11.99 3.37
C HIS A 62 4.05 -10.66 2.62
N ASN A 63 5.20 -9.99 2.63
CA ASN A 63 5.41 -8.82 1.76
C ASN A 63 5.63 -9.29 0.32
N THR A 64 4.61 -9.14 -0.50
CA THR A 64 4.65 -9.51 -1.92
C THR A 64 4.92 -8.32 -2.82
N ALA A 65 5.08 -7.11 -2.27
CA ALA A 65 5.21 -5.88 -3.04
C ALA A 65 6.66 -5.47 -3.30
N GLN A 66 7.57 -5.84 -2.39
CA GLN A 66 8.98 -5.45 -2.47
C GLN A 66 9.90 -6.63 -2.84
N LEU A 67 11.01 -6.29 -3.48
CA LEU A 67 12.21 -7.12 -3.60
C LEU A 67 12.97 -7.11 -2.26
N SER A 68 13.95 -8.00 -2.11
CA SER A 68 14.78 -8.08 -0.89
C SER A 68 15.55 -6.79 -0.58
N ASP A 69 15.84 -5.97 -1.59
CA ASP A 69 16.51 -4.67 -1.45
C ASP A 69 15.55 -3.52 -1.05
N GLY A 70 14.26 -3.81 -0.86
CA GLY A 70 13.23 -2.85 -0.48
C GLY A 70 12.63 -2.05 -1.63
N ARG A 71 13.07 -2.23 -2.87
CA ARG A 71 12.41 -1.62 -4.04
C ARG A 71 11.13 -2.35 -4.38
N LEU A 72 10.21 -1.68 -5.07
CA LEU A 72 9.01 -2.32 -5.59
C LEU A 72 9.37 -3.36 -6.64
N ARG A 73 8.59 -4.45 -6.67
CA ARG A 73 8.56 -5.35 -7.82
C ARG A 73 7.91 -4.65 -9.03
N PRO A 74 8.32 -4.95 -10.27
CA PRO A 74 7.83 -4.25 -11.47
C PRO A 74 6.30 -4.22 -11.61
N GLU A 75 5.63 -5.32 -11.26
CA GLU A 75 4.17 -5.43 -11.31
C GLU A 75 3.46 -4.50 -10.30
N TRP A 76 4.06 -4.28 -9.12
CA TRP A 76 3.58 -3.33 -8.13
C TRP A 76 3.89 -1.89 -8.53
N GLN A 77 5.09 -1.63 -9.07
CA GLN A 77 5.45 -0.33 -9.62
C GLN A 77 4.45 0.11 -10.71
N LYS A 78 4.11 -0.81 -11.63
CA LYS A 78 3.10 -0.58 -12.67
C LYS A 78 1.72 -0.30 -12.08
N LEU A 79 1.27 -1.08 -11.09
CA LEU A 79 -0.02 -0.88 -10.43
C LEU A 79 -0.12 0.50 -9.79
N LEU A 80 0.88 0.89 -9.01
CA LEU A 80 0.91 2.17 -8.30
C LEU A 80 0.99 3.34 -9.28
N GLY A 81 1.76 3.20 -10.36
CA GLY A 81 1.80 4.19 -11.45
C GLY A 81 0.50 4.30 -12.25
N THR A 82 -0.27 3.20 -12.37
CA THR A 82 -1.58 3.20 -13.04
C THR A 82 -2.65 3.88 -12.17
N HIS A 83 -2.56 3.74 -10.85
CA HIS A 83 -3.53 4.26 -9.89
C HIS A 83 -2.87 5.19 -8.86
N PRO A 84 -2.17 6.26 -9.28
CA PRO A 84 -1.30 7.05 -8.40
C PRO A 84 -2.07 7.79 -7.30
N ASN A 85 -3.38 7.95 -7.48
CA ASN A 85 -4.30 8.63 -6.56
C ASN A 85 -4.98 7.68 -5.56
N ARG A 86 -4.69 6.38 -5.60
CA ARG A 86 -5.46 5.33 -4.90
C ARG A 86 -4.71 4.64 -3.77
N PHE A 87 -3.46 5.06 -3.52
CA PHE A 87 -2.60 4.49 -2.49
C PHE A 87 -2.12 5.55 -1.50
N THR A 88 -1.93 5.15 -0.25
CA THR A 88 -1.23 5.92 0.80
C THR A 88 -0.13 5.07 1.43
N VAL A 89 0.81 5.67 2.14
CA VAL A 89 1.72 4.98 3.06
C VAL A 89 1.19 5.03 4.49
N GLY A 90 1.58 4.04 5.30
CA GLY A 90 1.32 4.00 6.74
C GLY A 90 2.40 3.20 7.45
N SER A 91 2.69 3.51 8.72
CA SER A 91 3.73 2.80 9.47
C SER A 91 3.25 1.49 10.09
N ASP A 92 1.96 1.41 10.42
CA ASP A 92 1.36 0.36 11.28
C ASP A 92 2.16 0.18 12.59
N ILE A 93 2.61 1.30 13.14
CA ILE A 93 3.34 1.33 14.41
C ILE A 93 2.34 1.38 15.56
N ALA A 94 2.50 0.50 16.54
CA ALA A 94 1.77 0.57 17.79
C ALA A 94 2.63 1.26 18.87
N PRO A 95 2.03 1.82 19.93
CA PRO A 95 2.76 2.57 20.96
C PRO A 95 3.91 1.78 21.61
N ASP A 96 3.73 0.48 21.81
CA ASP A 96 4.70 -0.47 22.37
C ASP A 96 5.90 -0.76 21.45
N ARG A 97 5.86 -0.30 20.20
CA ARG A 97 6.89 -0.52 19.18
C ARG A 97 7.38 0.79 18.56
N TYR A 98 7.20 1.93 19.23
CA TYR A 98 7.48 3.23 18.61
C TYR A 98 8.95 3.42 18.19
N ASP A 99 9.89 2.74 18.84
CA ASP A 99 11.32 2.74 18.48
C ASP A 99 11.58 2.23 17.05
N ASP A 100 10.67 1.43 16.48
CA ASP A 100 10.74 0.95 15.10
C ASP A 100 10.29 2.00 14.07
N PHE A 101 9.74 3.14 14.50
CA PHE A 101 9.17 4.14 13.59
C PHE A 101 10.19 4.65 12.56
N PRO A 102 11.43 5.04 12.91
CA PRO A 102 12.42 5.48 11.92
C PRO A 102 12.70 4.41 10.85
N ARG A 103 12.79 3.14 11.26
CA ARG A 103 13.00 2.00 10.36
C ARG A 103 11.81 1.82 9.40
N LYS A 104 10.59 1.92 9.89
CA LYS A 104 9.36 1.84 9.08
C LYS A 104 9.26 2.97 8.05
N ILE A 105 9.64 4.19 8.44
CA ILE A 105 9.68 5.34 7.51
C ILE A 105 10.78 5.16 6.46
N ALA A 106 11.97 4.68 6.83
CA ALA A 106 13.03 4.38 5.87
C ALA A 106 12.60 3.31 4.84
N GLN A 107 11.90 2.26 5.28
CA GLN A 107 11.33 1.25 4.38
C GLN A 107 10.31 1.83 3.41
N SER A 108 9.44 2.73 3.90
CA SER A 108 8.45 3.42 3.06
C SER A 108 9.14 4.30 2.01
N ARG A 109 10.18 5.05 2.39
CA ARG A 109 10.98 5.86 1.44
C ARG A 109 11.63 4.99 0.36
N LYS A 110 12.26 3.88 0.75
CA LYS A 110 12.90 2.94 -0.20
C LYS A 110 11.92 2.37 -1.23
N LEU A 111 10.69 2.08 -0.80
CA LEU A 111 9.61 1.68 -1.69
C LEU A 111 9.28 2.80 -2.69
N LEU A 112 9.08 4.02 -2.18
CA LEU A 112 8.69 5.19 -2.97
C LEU A 112 9.77 5.60 -3.98
N ASP A 113 11.04 5.35 -3.70
CA ASP A 113 12.17 5.59 -4.64
C ASP A 113 12.05 4.79 -5.94
N SER A 114 11.18 3.77 -5.98
CA SER A 114 10.91 2.99 -7.19
C SER A 114 9.90 3.66 -8.12
N LEU A 115 9.35 4.82 -7.77
CA LEU A 115 8.26 5.49 -8.51
C LEU A 115 8.73 6.81 -9.13
N SER A 116 7.94 7.35 -10.07
CA SER A 116 8.15 8.74 -10.50
C SER A 116 7.94 9.70 -9.32
N ALA A 117 8.63 10.84 -9.33
CA ALA A 117 8.51 11.85 -8.27
C ALA A 117 7.05 12.26 -8.02
N GLU A 118 6.25 12.39 -9.08
CA GLU A 118 4.83 12.69 -8.98
C GLU A 118 4.03 11.59 -8.26
N THR A 119 4.22 10.32 -8.68
CA THR A 119 3.51 9.19 -8.05
C THR A 119 3.95 9.03 -6.60
N ALA A 120 5.25 9.18 -6.33
CA ALA A 120 5.81 9.10 -4.99
C ALA A 120 5.19 10.16 -4.07
N ALA A 121 5.11 11.43 -4.50
CA ALA A 121 4.50 12.51 -3.72
C ALA A 121 3.01 12.26 -3.44
N ARG A 122 2.25 11.80 -4.44
CA ARG A 122 0.83 11.45 -4.28
C ARG A 122 0.63 10.42 -3.18
N ILE A 123 1.40 9.33 -3.23
CA ILE A 123 1.29 8.21 -2.29
C ILE A 123 1.87 8.57 -0.91
N ALA A 124 2.94 9.35 -0.86
CA ALA A 124 3.61 9.74 0.38
C ALA A 124 2.75 10.63 1.28
N PHE A 125 2.05 11.61 0.73
CA PHE A 125 1.29 12.58 1.56
C PHE A 125 0.03 13.16 0.91
N GLN A 126 0.00 13.42 -0.41
CA GLN A 126 -1.11 14.19 -0.99
C GLN A 126 -2.43 13.41 -0.99
N ASN A 127 -2.39 12.09 -1.22
CA ASN A 127 -3.58 11.26 -1.20
C ASN A 127 -4.16 11.18 0.21
N ALA A 128 -3.32 10.99 1.23
CA ALA A 128 -3.75 10.96 2.62
C ALA A 128 -4.40 12.30 3.02
N TRP A 129 -3.77 13.42 2.66
CA TRP A 129 -4.34 14.75 2.84
C TRP A 129 -5.73 14.87 2.21
N ARG A 130 -5.87 14.56 0.92
CA ARG A 130 -7.15 14.63 0.20
C ARG A 130 -8.22 13.73 0.80
N LEU A 131 -7.85 12.55 1.30
CA LEU A 131 -8.79 11.63 1.93
C LEU A 131 -9.32 12.19 3.24
N LEU A 132 -8.44 12.78 4.06
CA LEU A 132 -8.76 13.33 5.38
C LEU A 132 -9.47 14.69 5.32
N THR A 133 -9.04 15.59 4.44
CA THR A 133 -9.49 16.99 4.41
C THR A 133 -10.51 17.26 3.30
N GLY A 134 -10.57 16.40 2.28
CA GLY A 134 -11.33 16.66 1.06
C GLY A 134 -10.67 17.65 0.10
N GLN A 135 -9.50 18.21 0.43
CA GLN A 135 -8.80 19.22 -0.34
C GLN A 135 -7.55 18.68 -1.04
N GLY A 136 -7.13 19.34 -2.12
CA GLY A 136 -5.79 19.10 -2.68
C GLY A 136 -4.70 19.54 -1.70
N TRP A 137 -3.52 18.92 -1.78
CA TRP A 137 -2.36 19.44 -1.06
C TRP A 137 -1.88 20.74 -1.71
N THR A 138 -1.72 21.78 -0.90
CA THR A 138 -1.09 23.06 -1.29
C THR A 138 0.18 23.22 -0.47
N ALA A 139 1.31 23.47 -1.14
CA ALA A 139 2.60 23.70 -0.49
C ALA A 139 2.69 25.08 0.14
#